data_AF-A0A1I4V4H6-F1
#
_entry.id   AF-A0A1I4V4H6-F1
#
_cell.length_a   1.000
_cell.length_b   1.000
_cell.length_c   1.000
_cell.angle_alpha   90.00
_cell.angle_beta   90.00
_cell.angle_gamma   90.00
#
_symmetry.space_group_name_H-M   'P 1'
#
loop_
_entity.id
_entity.type
_entity.pdbx_description
1 polymer ?
#
loop_
_entity_poly.entity_id
_entity_poly.type
_entity_poly.pdbx_seq_one_letter_code
_entity_poly.pdbx_strand_id
1 'polypeptide(L)' 'NATGAALKGPFQVQFDALPAGITLLNASGSHNGSPYVTVNDAALAPGASFTFPVLYLNPAKLGLPYTNKIYSGEF' A
#
# COMPACT_ATOMS: atom_id res chain seq x y z
N ASN A 1 1.77 9.08 -14.64
CA ASN A 1 0.81 10.11 -15.11
C ASN A 1 1.60 11.16 -15.87
N ALA A 2 1.35 11.32 -17.17
CA ALA A 2 2.07 12.25 -18.06
C ALA A 2 1.26 13.53 -18.38
N THR A 3 0.09 13.72 -17.74
CA THR A 3 -0.86 14.78 -18.08
C THR A 3 -0.94 15.89 -17.02
N GLY A 4 -0.27 15.73 -15.87
CA GLY A 4 -0.35 16.70 -14.76
C GLY A 4 -1.71 16.72 -14.06
N ALA A 5 -2.58 15.74 -14.31
CA ALA A 5 -3.84 15.62 -13.58
C ALA A 5 -3.61 15.07 -12.17
N ALA A 6 -4.30 15.64 -11.18
CA ALA A 6 -4.29 15.09 -9.82
C ALA A 6 -4.85 13.66 -9.83
N LEU A 7 -4.16 12.74 -9.16
CA LEU A 7 -4.68 11.40 -8.94
C LEU A 7 -5.79 11.49 -7.91
N LYS A 8 -6.93 10.86 -8.15
CA LYS A 8 -8.05 10.84 -7.21
C LYS A 8 -7.97 9.60 -6.35
N GLY A 9 -8.03 9.79 -5.04
CA GLY A 9 -8.11 8.66 -4.14
C GLY A 9 -9.54 8.11 -4.00
N PRO A 10 -9.75 7.15 -3.09
CA PRO A 10 -8.75 6.63 -2.14
C PRO A 10 -7.58 5.92 -2.84
N PHE A 11 -6.43 5.85 -2.19
CA PHE A 11 -5.26 5.12 -2.72
C PHE A 11 -5.14 3.78 -2.00
N GLN A 12 -4.99 2.69 -2.73
CA GLN A 12 -4.78 1.37 -2.16
C GLN A 12 -3.36 0.91 -2.44
N VAL A 13 -2.58 0.74 -1.37
CA VAL A 13 -1.20 0.27 -1.45
C VAL A 13 -1.16 -1.21 -1.09
N GLN A 14 -0.93 -2.05 -2.08
CA GLN A 14 -0.84 -3.50 -1.96
C GLN A 14 0.61 -3.92 -1.78
N PHE A 15 0.85 -4.87 -0.87
CA PHE A 15 2.15 -5.44 -0.56
C PHE A 15 2.19 -6.89 -1.01
N ASP A 16 2.80 -7.12 -2.17
CA ASP A 16 2.94 -8.45 -2.76
C ASP A 16 4.21 -9.17 -2.28
N ALA A 17 4.18 -10.50 -2.35
CA ALA A 17 5.30 -11.39 -2.06
C ALA A 17 5.85 -11.28 -0.63
N LEU A 18 5.01 -10.88 0.34
CA LEU A 18 5.38 -10.90 1.75
C LEU A 18 5.77 -12.32 2.20
N PRO A 19 6.94 -12.50 2.82
CA PRO A 19 7.36 -13.80 3.33
C PRO A 19 6.37 -14.39 4.31
N ALA A 20 6.26 -15.73 4.30
CA ALA A 20 5.46 -16.45 5.28
C ALA A 20 5.94 -16.12 6.70
N GLY A 21 5.00 -15.81 7.60
CA GLY A 21 5.28 -15.41 8.98
C GLY A 21 5.43 -13.90 9.18
N ILE A 22 5.34 -13.09 8.13
CA ILE A 22 5.20 -11.64 8.23
C ILE A 22 3.74 -11.25 8.00
N THR A 23 3.17 -10.51 8.95
CA THR A 23 1.79 -10.02 8.87
C THR A 23 1.78 -8.50 8.83
N LEU A 24 1.03 -7.92 7.90
CA LEU A 24 0.77 -6.48 7.90
C LEU A 24 -0.37 -6.18 8.86
N LEU A 25 -0.06 -5.57 10.01
CA LEU A 25 -1.01 -5.35 11.11
C LEU A 25 -2.02 -4.25 10.80
N ASN A 26 -1.60 -3.21 10.06
CA ASN A 26 -2.47 -2.12 9.67
C ASN A 26 -3.08 -2.30 8.27
N ALA A 27 -3.13 -3.54 7.79
CA ALA A 27 -3.80 -3.86 6.54
C ALA A 27 -5.31 -3.52 6.64
N SER A 28 -5.83 -2.83 5.64
CA SER A 28 -7.27 -2.59 5.48
C SER A 28 -7.99 -3.84 4.96
N GLY A 29 -7.27 -4.74 4.30
CA GLY A 29 -7.80 -6.01 3.80
C GLY A 29 -6.76 -6.80 3.02
N SER A 30 -7.23 -7.79 2.27
CA SER A 30 -6.43 -8.57 1.32
C SER A 30 -7.02 -8.49 -0.08
N HIS A 31 -6.20 -8.21 -1.08
CA HIS A 31 -6.56 -8.20 -2.49
C HIS A 31 -5.72 -9.24 -3.23
N ASN A 32 -6.36 -10.22 -3.88
CA ASN A 32 -5.70 -11.36 -4.54
C ASN A 32 -4.70 -12.13 -3.65
N GLY A 33 -5.00 -12.26 -2.36
CA GLY A 33 -4.13 -12.94 -1.39
C GLY A 33 -3.00 -12.08 -0.81
N SER A 34 -2.84 -10.84 -1.27
CA SER A 34 -1.84 -9.90 -0.76
C SER A 34 -2.49 -8.83 0.13
N PRO A 35 -1.90 -8.48 1.28
CA PRO A 35 -2.47 -7.44 2.13
C PRO A 35 -2.30 -6.06 1.51
N TYR A 36 -3.25 -5.17 1.76
CA TYR A 36 -3.19 -3.77 1.31
C TYR A 36 -3.58 -2.79 2.41
N VAL A 37 -3.15 -1.54 2.27
CA VAL A 37 -3.52 -0.41 3.13
C VAL A 37 -4.26 0.62 2.30
N THR A 38 -5.42 1.05 2.77
CA THR A 38 -6.18 2.16 2.19
C THR A 38 -5.69 3.48 2.78
N VAL A 39 -5.26 4.39 1.92
CA VAL A 39 -4.93 5.77 2.25
C VAL A 39 -6.06 6.66 1.77
N ASN A 40 -6.80 7.22 2.72
CA ASN A 40 -7.96 8.08 2.47
C ASN A 40 -7.56 9.51 2.10
N ASP A 41 -6.65 9.67 1.14
CA ASP A 41 -6.36 10.97 0.56
C ASP A 41 -7.29 11.24 -0.62
N ALA A 42 -7.98 12.39 -0.62
CA ALA A 42 -8.96 12.70 -1.66
C ALA A 42 -8.31 12.94 -3.03
N ALA A 43 -7.12 13.55 -3.05
CA ALA A 43 -6.37 13.80 -4.27
C ALA A 43 -4.88 13.97 -4.02
N LEU A 44 -4.05 13.47 -4.94
CA LEU A 44 -2.62 13.68 -4.97
C LEU A 44 -2.26 14.53 -6.20
N ALA A 45 -1.79 15.75 -5.97
CA ALA A 45 -1.32 16.63 -7.03
C ALA A 45 -0.04 16.07 -7.70
N PRO A 46 0.28 16.47 -8.95
CA PRO A 46 1.54 16.08 -9.59
C PRO A 46 2.75 16.48 -8.75
N GLY A 47 3.67 15.56 -8.51
CA GLY A 47 4.86 15.78 -7.68
C GLY A 47 4.58 15.79 -6.17
N ALA A 48 3.32 15.71 -5.73
CA ALA A 48 2.99 15.53 -4.33
C ALA A 48 3.27 14.10 -3.87
N SER A 49 3.48 13.94 -2.57
CA SER A 49 3.70 12.65 -1.91
C SER A 49 2.78 12.57 -0.69
N PHE A 50 2.24 11.40 -0.41
CA PHE A 50 1.54 11.11 0.84
C PHE A 50 2.41 10.21 1.71
N THR A 51 2.27 10.33 3.03
CA THR A 51 2.95 9.46 4.00
C THR A 51 1.89 8.74 4.81
N PHE A 52 2.05 7.42 4.94
CA PHE A 52 1.17 6.59 5.74
C PHE A 52 2.02 5.64 6.58
N PRO A 53 1.61 5.34 7.82
CA PRO A 53 2.30 4.35 8.63
C PRO A 53 2.11 2.95 8.02
N VAL A 54 3.13 2.11 8.15
CA VAL A 54 3.08 0.69 7.78
C VAL A 54 3.61 -0.11 8.95
N LEU A 55 2.81 -1.04 9.46
CA LEU A 55 3.15 -1.81 10.66
C LEU A 55 3.22 -3.29 10.34
N TYR A 56 4.42 -3.86 10.45
CA TYR A 56 4.66 -5.29 10.24
C TYR A 56 4.86 -6.02 11.57
N LEU A 57 4.21 -7.18 11.71
CA LEU A 57 4.55 -8.16 12.72
C LEU A 57 5.54 -9.16 12.11
N ASN A 58 6.79 -9.13 12.59
CA ASN A 58 7.88 -9.99 12.12
C ASN A 58 8.61 -10.65 13.31
N PRO A 59 8.00 -11.67 13.93
CA PRO A 59 8.55 -12.30 15.14
C PRO A 59 9.85 -13.06 14.85
N ALA A 60 9.98 -13.62 13.65
CA ALA A 60 11.14 -14.38 13.21
C ALA A 60 12.30 -13.49 12.69
N LYS A 61 12.12 -12.15 12.68
CA LYS A 61 13.09 -11.16 12.19
C LYS A 61 13.61 -11.50 10.78
N LEU A 62 12.71 -12.01 9.93
CA LEU A 62 13.03 -12.36 8.55
C LEU A 62 13.28 -11.09 7.73
N GLY A 63 14.04 -11.23 6.64
CA GLY A 63 14.11 -10.19 5.63
C GLY A 63 12.72 -9.88 5.08
N LEU A 64 12.51 -8.65 4.62
CA LEU A 64 11.24 -8.17 4.06
C LEU A 64 11.37 -7.92 2.54
N PRO A 65 11.68 -8.92 1.70
CA PRO A 65 11.56 -8.75 0.26
C PRO A 65 10.07 -8.65 -0.07
N TYR A 66 9.59 -7.47 -0.41
CA TYR A 66 8.23 -7.25 -0.91
C TYR A 66 8.26 -6.31 -2.10
N THR A 67 7.22 -6.39 -2.91
CA THR A 67 6.97 -5.41 -3.99
C THR A 67 5.68 -4.68 -3.68
N ASN A 68 5.71 -3.35 -3.71
CA ASN A 68 4.53 -2.52 -3.52
C ASN A 68 3.88 -2.17 -4.86
N LYS A 69 2.55 -2.28 -4.92
CA LYS A 69 1.73 -1.74 -6.01
C LYS A 69 0.78 -0.71 -5.45
N ILE A 70 0.62 0.40 -6.16
CA ILE A 70 -0.24 1.50 -5.75
C ILE A 70 -1.36 1.61 -6.78
N TYR A 71 -2.59 1.58 -6.28
CA TYR A 71 -3.81 1.70 -7.05
C TYR A 71 -4.54 3.00 -6.66
N SER A 72 -5.16 3.64 -7.65
CA SER A 72 -5.97 4.84 -7.48
C SER A 72 -7.43 4.42 -7.61
N GLY A 73 -8.22 4.64 -6.57
CA GLY A 73 -9.57 4.09 -6.41
C GLY A 73 -9.60 2.86 -5.49
N GLU A 74 -10.79 2.28 -5.35
CA GLU A 74 -10.99 0.99 -4.69
C GLU A 74 -10.98 -0.15 -5.72
N PHE A 75 -10.42 -1.30 -5.35
CA PHE A 75 -10.52 -2.55 -6.10
C PHE A 75 -11.97 -2.97 -6.34
#